data_AF-A0A7W1UTC7-F1
#
_entry.id   AF-A0A7W1UTC7-F1
#
_cell.length_a   1.000
_cell.length_b   1.000
_cell.length_c   1.000
_cell.angle_alpha   90.00
_cell.angle_beta   90.00
_cell.angle_gamma   90.00
#
_symmetry.space_group_name_H-M   'P 1'
#
loop_
_entity.id
_entity.type
_entity.pdbx_description
1 polymer ?
#
loop_
_entity_poly.entity_id
_entity_poly.type
_entity_poly.pdbx_seq_one_letter_code
_entity_poly.pdbx_strand_id
1 'polypeptide(L)'
;MIVWSKRTWRCNEAMCPRGSWSETSNQIGSRASLTERARAEICRRVGQDLDTVAEVARAFGVGWSCAHRAVTNHGDTLIASDGRLDDVVALGVDEHTFAHVNARRRTQMATSFVDIDRGRLLDVTPGRSGGVVRAWVESQPI
;
A
#
# COMPACT_ATOMS: atom_id res chain seq x y z
N MET A 1 -10.83 -18.11 12.27
CA MET A 1 -9.60 -17.30 12.47
C MET A 1 -8.42 -18.25 12.60
N ILE A 2 -7.38 -18.11 11.77
CA ILE A 2 -6.15 -18.90 11.88
C ILE A 2 -5.10 -18.03 12.56
N VAL A 3 -4.55 -18.48 13.68
CA VAL A 3 -3.55 -17.73 14.46
C VAL A 3 -2.20 -18.39 14.26
N TRP A 4 -1.18 -17.59 13.93
CA TRP A 4 0.20 -18.05 13.93
C TRP A 4 0.77 -17.98 15.35
N SER A 5 1.18 -19.13 15.89
CA SER A 5 1.86 -19.22 17.18
C SER A 5 3.35 -19.42 16.96
N LYS A 6 4.13 -18.36 17.17
CA LYS A 6 5.59 -18.38 16.96
C LYS A 6 6.30 -19.04 18.14
N ARG A 7 7.14 -20.05 17.88
CA ARG A 7 7.99 -20.61 18.92
C ARG A 7 9.16 -19.66 19.25
N THR A 8 9.49 -19.55 20.53
CA THR A 8 10.71 -18.89 20.99
C THR A 8 11.53 -19.92 21.77
N TRP A 9 12.78 -20.10 21.36
CA TRP A 9 13.73 -20.96 22.03
C TRP A 9 14.71 -20.12 22.85
N ARG A 10 15.25 -20.75 23.90
CA ARG A 10 16.33 -20.19 24.72
C ARG A 10 17.54 -21.11 24.68
N CYS A 11 18.72 -20.52 24.67
CA CYS A 11 19.95 -21.25 24.94
C CYS A 11 20.04 -21.49 26.46
N ASN A 12 20.45 -22.69 26.86
CA ASN A 12 20.68 -22.98 28.29
C ASN A 12 22.08 -22.56 28.76
N GLU A 13 22.97 -22.17 27.85
CA GLU A 13 24.32 -21.69 28.17
C GLU A 13 24.27 -20.26 28.73
N ALA A 14 24.77 -20.06 29.95
CA ALA A 14 24.66 -18.80 30.68
C ALA A 14 25.43 -17.65 30.01
N MET A 15 26.55 -17.96 29.33
CA MET A 15 27.38 -16.96 28.65
C MET A 15 27.02 -16.78 27.16
N CYS A 16 25.92 -17.36 26.67
CA CYS A 16 25.53 -17.24 25.27
C CYS A 16 25.08 -15.78 24.95
N PRO A 17 25.76 -15.06 24.03
CA PRO A 17 25.43 -13.66 23.75
C PRO A 17 24.09 -13.48 23.02
N ARG A 18 23.56 -14.55 22.40
CA ARG A 18 22.22 -14.55 21.76
C ARG A 18 21.08 -14.69 22.77
N GLY A 19 21.24 -15.57 23.76
CA GLY A 19 20.23 -15.90 24.79
C GLY A 19 18.96 -16.60 24.27
N SER A 20 18.23 -15.99 23.32
CA SER A 20 17.00 -16.53 22.73
C SER A 20 16.90 -16.23 21.23
N TRP A 21 16.08 -17.02 20.54
CA TRP A 21 15.72 -16.78 19.15
C TRP A 21 14.30 -17.26 18.89
N SER A 22 13.63 -16.66 17.92
CA SER A 22 12.27 -17.04 17.55
C SER A 22 12.24 -17.72 16.19
N GLU A 23 11.22 -18.54 15.98
CA GLU A 23 10.93 -19.26 14.74
C GLU A 23 10.86 -18.32 13.54
N THR A 24 11.52 -18.69 12.46
CA THR A 24 11.47 -17.93 11.21
C THR A 24 10.63 -18.70 10.21
N SER A 25 9.76 -17.99 9.50
CA SER A 25 9.00 -18.52 8.38
C SER A 25 8.97 -17.48 7.28
N ASN A 26 9.12 -17.89 6.03
CA ASN A 26 8.97 -17.01 4.88
C ASN A 26 7.53 -16.51 4.68
N GLN A 27 6.56 -17.13 5.36
CA GLN A 27 5.14 -16.76 5.29
C GLN A 27 4.77 -15.60 6.21
N ILE A 28 5.69 -15.14 7.08
CA ILE A 28 5.46 -14.01 7.98
C ILE A 28 6.75 -13.20 8.16
N GLY A 29 6.68 -11.90 7.83
CA GLY A 29 7.81 -11.00 8.00
C GLY A 29 8.33 -10.93 9.45
N SER A 30 9.58 -10.49 9.60
CA SER A 30 10.16 -10.27 10.93
C SER A 30 9.32 -9.28 11.73
N ARG A 31 8.93 -9.65 12.95
CA ARG A 31 8.06 -8.87 13.86
C ARG A 31 6.68 -8.52 13.28
N ALA A 32 6.25 -9.17 12.20
CA ALA A 32 4.93 -8.94 11.63
C ALA A 32 3.83 -9.64 12.44
N SER A 33 2.64 -9.03 12.47
CA SER A 33 1.44 -9.59 13.09
C SER A 33 0.51 -10.28 12.09
N LEU A 34 0.79 -10.15 10.79
CA LEU A 34 0.03 -10.75 9.70
C LEU A 34 0.95 -11.63 8.86
N THR A 35 0.41 -12.75 8.38
CA THR A 35 1.08 -13.55 7.34
C THR A 35 1.08 -12.79 6.01
N GLU A 36 2.03 -13.09 5.14
CA GLU A 36 2.11 -12.48 3.80
C GLU A 36 0.85 -12.79 2.97
N ARG A 37 0.30 -14.00 3.10
CA ARG A 37 -0.98 -14.37 2.48
C ARG A 37 -2.14 -13.51 2.97
N ALA A 38 -2.22 -13.24 4.28
CA ALA A 38 -3.27 -12.36 4.82
C ALA A 38 -3.09 -10.91 4.33
N ARG A 39 -1.85 -10.42 4.26
CA ARG A 39 -1.57 -9.07 3.72
C ARG A 39 -2.00 -8.95 2.26
N ALA A 40 -1.65 -9.93 1.43
CA ALA A 40 -2.03 -9.98 0.02
C ALA A 40 -3.56 -10.00 -0.16
N GLU A 41 -4.27 -10.84 0.61
CA GLU A 41 -5.73 -10.92 0.51
C GLU A 41 -6.42 -9.64 0.99
N ILE A 42 -5.93 -9.02 2.07
CA ILE A 42 -6.43 -7.71 2.51
C ILE A 42 -6.26 -6.68 1.40
N CYS A 43 -5.10 -6.62 0.76
CA CYS A 43 -4.83 -5.70 -0.35
C CYS A 43 -5.72 -5.98 -1.57
N ARG A 44 -5.93 -7.26 -1.91
CA ARG A 44 -6.79 -7.69 -3.01
C ARG A 44 -8.24 -7.29 -2.80
N ARG A 45 -8.81 -7.54 -1.61
CA ARG A 45 -10.18 -7.15 -1.27
C ARG A 45 -10.40 -5.63 -1.34
N VAL A 46 -9.47 -4.86 -0.80
CA VAL A 46 -9.57 -3.39 -0.85
C VAL A 46 -9.37 -2.85 -2.26
N GLY A 47 -8.40 -3.39 -3.01
CA GLY A 47 -8.03 -2.87 -4.32
C GLY A 47 -8.90 -3.36 -5.48
N GLN A 48 -9.34 -4.62 -5.45
CA GLN A 48 -10.10 -5.26 -6.55
C GLN A 48 -11.58 -5.38 -6.23
N ASP A 49 -11.93 -5.80 -5.00
CA ASP A 49 -13.33 -5.99 -4.62
C ASP A 49 -13.98 -4.68 -4.12
N LEU A 50 -13.18 -3.62 -3.97
CA LEU A 50 -13.58 -2.30 -3.47
C LEU A 50 -14.15 -2.32 -2.04
N ASP A 51 -13.80 -3.33 -1.26
CA ASP A 51 -14.16 -3.40 0.14
C ASP A 51 -13.50 -2.26 0.93
N THR A 52 -14.23 -1.71 1.89
CA THR A 52 -13.62 -0.69 2.76
C THR A 52 -12.56 -1.33 3.66
N VAL A 53 -11.47 -0.60 3.94
CA VAL A 53 -10.44 -1.06 4.89
C VAL A 53 -11.03 -1.43 6.25
N ALA A 54 -12.08 -0.72 6.68
CA ALA A 54 -12.75 -0.97 7.95
C ALA A 54 -13.56 -2.28 7.95
N GLU A 55 -14.17 -2.64 6.82
CA GLU A 55 -14.85 -3.92 6.65
C GLU A 55 -13.86 -5.08 6.66
N VAL A 56 -12.79 -4.97 5.87
CA VAL A 56 -11.75 -6.00 5.81
C VAL A 56 -11.05 -6.17 7.16
N ALA A 57 -10.78 -5.07 7.88
CA ALA A 57 -10.23 -5.14 9.24
C ALA A 57 -11.12 -5.97 10.19
N ARG A 58 -12.44 -5.77 10.14
CA ARG A 58 -13.40 -6.56 10.93
C ARG A 58 -13.42 -8.02 10.49
N ALA A 59 -13.45 -8.29 9.18
CA ALA A 59 -13.46 -9.65 8.65
C ALA A 59 -12.21 -10.45 9.05
N PHE A 60 -11.06 -9.78 9.16
CA PHE A 60 -9.79 -10.40 9.58
C PHE A 60 -9.55 -10.35 11.10
N GLY A 61 -10.41 -9.68 11.87
CA GLY A 61 -10.26 -9.54 13.32
C GLY A 61 -9.05 -8.70 13.74
N VAL A 62 -8.67 -7.69 12.95
CA VAL A 62 -7.52 -6.81 13.21
C VAL A 62 -7.92 -5.35 13.33
N GLY A 63 -7.04 -4.53 13.92
CA GLY A 63 -7.24 -3.08 13.96
C GLY A 63 -7.15 -2.45 12.58
N TRP A 64 -7.90 -1.36 12.37
CA TRP A 64 -7.93 -0.62 11.10
C TRP A 64 -6.51 -0.27 10.59
N SER A 65 -5.64 0.25 11.45
CA SER A 65 -4.27 0.63 11.08
C SER A 65 -3.41 -0.56 10.64
N CYS A 66 -3.71 -1.76 11.13
CA CYS A 66 -3.03 -2.99 10.72
C CYS A 66 -3.44 -3.39 9.30
N ALA A 67 -4.75 -3.39 9.02
CA ALA A 67 -5.27 -3.64 7.68
C ALA A 67 -4.79 -2.57 6.68
N HIS A 68 -4.87 -1.29 7.05
CA HIS A 68 -4.43 -0.20 6.16
C HIS A 68 -2.94 -0.31 5.81
N ARG A 69 -2.08 -0.62 6.78
CA ARG A 69 -0.65 -0.88 6.52
C ARG A 69 -0.41 -2.08 5.62
N ALA A 70 -1.26 -3.11 5.70
CA ALA A 70 -1.17 -4.24 4.78
C ALA A 70 -1.49 -3.79 3.35
N VAL A 71 -2.52 -2.96 3.16
CA VAL A 71 -2.88 -2.38 1.86
C VAL A 71 -1.75 -1.52 1.32
N THR A 72 -1.27 -0.53 2.07
CA THR A 72 -0.21 0.39 1.58
C THR A 72 1.06 -0.37 1.27
N ASN A 73 1.60 -1.16 2.20
CA ASN A 73 2.90 -1.78 1.99
C ASN A 73 2.88 -2.83 0.87
N HIS A 74 1.78 -3.58 0.74
CA HIS A 74 1.66 -4.57 -0.34
C HIS A 74 1.36 -3.88 -1.68
N GLY A 75 0.45 -2.91 -1.70
CA GLY A 75 0.11 -2.10 -2.87
C GLY A 75 1.31 -1.34 -3.41
N ASP A 76 2.08 -0.66 -2.56
CA ASP A 76 3.29 0.08 -2.93
C ASP A 76 4.31 -0.83 -3.62
N THR A 77 4.44 -2.08 -3.14
CA THR A 77 5.33 -3.08 -3.76
C THR A 77 4.85 -3.47 -5.15
N LEU A 78 3.54 -3.69 -5.33
CA LEU A 78 2.96 -4.02 -6.63
C LEU A 78 3.13 -2.86 -7.61
N ILE A 79 2.76 -1.65 -7.19
CA ILE A 79 2.88 -0.39 -7.94
C ILE A 79 4.34 -0.16 -8.35
N ALA A 80 5.33 -0.42 -7.49
CA ALA A 80 6.73 -0.23 -7.83
C ALA A 80 7.24 -1.18 -8.94
N SER A 81 6.50 -2.25 -9.25
CA SER A 81 6.92 -3.32 -10.18
C SER A 81 6.01 -3.51 -11.39
N ASP A 82 4.96 -2.68 -11.56
CA ASP A 82 3.88 -2.96 -12.52
C ASP A 82 4.10 -2.44 -13.95
N GLY A 83 5.26 -1.83 -14.22
CA GLY A 83 5.64 -1.31 -15.54
C GLY A 83 4.61 -0.36 -16.14
N ARG A 84 3.78 0.31 -15.32
CA ARG A 84 2.61 1.02 -15.85
C ARG A 84 2.93 2.20 -16.77
N LEU A 85 4.13 2.74 -16.63
CA LEU A 85 4.62 3.88 -17.40
C LEU A 85 5.28 3.45 -18.71
N ASP A 86 5.47 2.15 -18.93
CA ASP A 86 6.17 1.63 -20.09
C ASP A 86 5.32 1.86 -21.36
N ASP A 87 5.98 2.31 -22.43
CA ASP A 87 5.40 2.53 -23.75
C ASP A 87 4.18 3.49 -23.76
N VAL A 88 4.13 4.49 -22.86
CA VAL A 88 3.08 5.52 -22.87
C VAL A 88 3.41 6.57 -23.93
N VAL A 89 2.53 6.72 -24.93
CA VAL A 89 2.70 7.69 -26.04
C VAL A 89 1.74 8.88 -25.94
N ALA A 90 0.63 8.74 -25.22
CA ALA A 90 -0.38 9.77 -25.05
C ALA A 90 -0.81 9.90 -23.57
N LEU A 91 -0.45 11.03 -22.95
CA LEU A 91 -0.75 11.32 -21.55
C LEU A 91 -2.03 12.15 -21.42
N GLY A 92 -3.00 11.62 -20.68
CA GLY A 92 -4.18 12.30 -20.20
C GLY A 92 -3.99 12.79 -18.77
N VAL A 93 -4.53 13.97 -18.48
CA VAL A 93 -4.48 14.59 -17.15
C VAL A 93 -5.88 15.04 -16.76
N ASP A 94 -6.31 14.66 -15.57
CA ASP A 94 -7.58 15.12 -14.97
C ASP A 94 -7.37 15.64 -13.54
N GLU A 95 -8.06 16.72 -13.18
CA GLU A 95 -8.02 17.33 -11.85
C GLU A 95 -9.34 17.10 -11.11
N HIS A 96 -9.31 16.29 -10.05
CA HIS A 96 -10.49 15.90 -9.31
C HIS A 96 -10.53 16.47 -7.89
N THR A 97 -11.67 17.02 -7.47
CA THR A 97 -11.91 17.42 -6.08
C THR A 97 -12.44 16.24 -5.28
N PHE A 98 -11.62 15.68 -4.39
CA PHE A 98 -12.02 14.54 -3.56
C PHE A 98 -12.49 14.95 -2.15
N ALA A 99 -12.20 16.18 -1.71
CA ALA A 99 -12.75 16.72 -0.47
C ALA A 99 -13.04 18.22 -0.59
N HIS A 100 -14.30 18.59 -0.40
CA HIS A 100 -14.72 19.99 -0.37
C HIS A 100 -14.28 20.71 0.91
N VAL A 101 -14.08 22.03 0.80
CA VAL A 101 -13.75 22.91 1.91
C VAL A 101 -14.77 22.79 3.06
N ASN A 102 -14.26 22.89 4.29
CA ASN A 102 -15.06 23.08 5.49
C ASN A 102 -14.31 24.02 6.47
N ALA A 103 -14.91 24.30 7.62
CA ALA A 103 -14.37 25.21 8.63
C ALA A 103 -12.94 24.87 9.10
N ARG A 104 -12.48 23.62 8.92
CA ARG A 104 -11.16 23.14 9.39
C ARG A 104 -10.18 22.86 8.26
N ARG A 105 -10.65 22.69 7.03
CA ARG A 105 -9.83 22.20 5.91
C ARG A 105 -10.23 22.90 4.62
N ARG A 106 -9.22 23.35 3.88
CA ARG A 106 -9.34 23.79 2.48
C ARG A 106 -9.73 22.62 1.58
N THR A 107 -10.29 22.94 0.41
CA THR A 107 -10.56 21.97 -0.65
C THR A 107 -9.28 21.16 -0.95
N GLN A 108 -9.43 19.85 -1.04
CA GLN A 108 -8.35 18.96 -1.45
C GLN A 108 -8.67 18.39 -2.82
N MET A 109 -7.69 18.46 -3.69
CA MET A 109 -7.76 18.01 -5.07
C MET A 109 -6.61 17.07 -5.34
N ALA A 110 -6.79 16.22 -6.35
CA ALA A 110 -5.76 15.34 -6.87
C ALA A 110 -5.70 15.47 -8.38
N THR A 111 -4.50 15.37 -8.94
CA THR A 111 -4.26 15.26 -10.38
C THR A 111 -4.02 13.79 -10.70
N SER A 112 -4.83 13.24 -11.60
CA SER A 112 -4.65 11.89 -12.13
C SER A 112 -3.99 11.93 -13.51
N PHE A 113 -3.13 10.95 -13.76
CA PHE A 113 -2.40 10.75 -15.00
C PHE A 113 -2.84 9.44 -15.63
N VAL A 114 -3.20 9.44 -16.91
CA VAL A 114 -3.81 8.30 -17.60
C VAL A 114 -3.15 8.10 -18.96
N ASP A 115 -2.87 6.85 -19.33
CA ASP A 115 -2.58 6.48 -20.71
C ASP A 115 -3.91 6.49 -21.48
N ILE A 116 -4.08 7.48 -22.36
CA ILE A 116 -5.34 7.68 -23.09
C ILE A 116 -5.60 6.52 -24.05
N ASP A 117 -4.56 5.99 -24.69
CA ASP A 117 -4.71 4.97 -25.72
C ASP A 117 -5.12 3.62 -25.11
N ARG A 118 -4.61 3.32 -23.91
CA ARG A 118 -4.91 2.07 -23.20
C ARG A 118 -5.99 2.21 -22.13
N GLY A 119 -6.43 3.43 -21.81
CA GLY A 119 -7.38 3.69 -20.73
C GLY A 119 -6.87 3.28 -19.35
N ARG A 120 -5.55 3.38 -19.11
CA ARG A 120 -4.89 2.89 -17.88
C ARG A 120 -4.49 4.04 -16.97
N LEU A 121 -4.83 3.95 -15.68
CA LEU A 121 -4.33 4.89 -14.67
C LEU A 121 -2.82 4.72 -14.46
N LEU A 122 -2.08 5.81 -14.58
CA LEU A 122 -0.63 5.89 -14.44
C LEU A 122 -0.21 6.42 -13.07
N ASP A 123 -0.88 7.46 -12.55
CA ASP A 123 -0.58 7.94 -11.19
C ASP A 123 -1.67 8.88 -10.70
N VAL A 124 -1.66 9.15 -9.39
CA VAL A 124 -2.49 10.17 -8.75
C VAL A 124 -1.64 10.95 -7.75
N THR A 125 -1.47 12.26 -7.99
CA THR A 125 -0.69 13.14 -7.11
C THR A 125 -1.57 14.17 -6.42
N PRO A 126 -1.22 14.60 -5.19
CA PRO A 126 -1.98 15.62 -4.50
C PRO A 126 -1.79 17.00 -5.15
N GLY A 127 -2.87 17.78 -5.17
CA GLY A 127 -2.88 19.14 -5.68
C GLY A 127 -3.49 19.24 -7.07
N ARG A 128 -3.22 20.38 -7.71
CA ARG A 128 -3.64 20.73 -9.05
C ARG A 128 -2.73 21.82 -9.60
N SER A 129 -2.81 22.11 -10.90
CA SER A 129 -2.02 23.08 -11.69
C SER A 129 -1.02 22.44 -12.64
N GLY A 130 -0.65 23.21 -13.68
CA GLY A 130 0.45 22.85 -14.57
C GLY A 130 1.80 22.67 -13.86
N GLY A 131 1.99 23.29 -12.68
CA GLY A 131 3.19 23.05 -11.85
C GLY A 131 3.23 21.64 -11.26
N VAL A 132 2.10 21.11 -10.81
CA VAL A 132 1.97 19.72 -10.32
C VAL A 132 2.23 18.74 -11.45
N VAL A 133 1.63 18.99 -12.62
CA VAL A 133 1.84 18.18 -13.83
C VAL A 133 3.31 18.17 -14.23
N ARG A 134 3.94 19.34 -14.32
CA ARG A 134 5.35 19.47 -14.68
C ARG A 134 6.26 18.72 -13.71
N ALA A 135 6.06 18.90 -12.41
CA ALA A 135 6.86 18.23 -11.39
C ALA A 135 6.74 16.69 -11.48
N TRP A 136 5.54 16.18 -11.78
CA TRP A 136 5.34 14.75 -11.99
C TRP A 136 6.05 14.25 -13.24
N VAL A 137 5.94 14.94 -14.38
CA VAL A 137 6.63 14.55 -15.63
C VAL A 137 8.14 14.54 -15.44
N GLU A 138 8.69 15.56 -14.77
CA GLU A 138 10.13 15.67 -14.48
C GLU A 138 10.63 14.58 -13.50
N SER A 139 9.74 13.95 -12.72
CA SER A 139 10.11 12.86 -11.80
C SER A 139 10.06 11.46 -12.42
N GLN A 140 9.53 11.31 -13.65
CA GLN A 140 9.45 10.01 -14.28
C GLN A 140 10.81 9.56 -14.85
N PRO A 141 11.11 8.26 -14.83
CA PRO A 141 12.28 7.73 -15.52
C PRO A 141 12.21 8.03 -17.03
N ILE A 142 13.37 8.33 -17.62
CA ILE A 142 13.56 8.59 -19.07
C ILE A 142 13.53 7.27 -19.84
#